data_AF-A0A9Q1KPV1-F1
#
_entry.id   AF-A0A9Q1KPV1-F1
#
_cell.length_a   1.000
_cell.length_b   1.000
_cell.length_c   1.000
_cell.angle_alpha   90.00
_cell.angle_beta   90.00
_cell.angle_gamma   90.00
#
_symmetry.space_group_name_H-M   'P 1'
#
loop_
_entity.id
_entity.type
_entity.pdbx_description
1 polymer ?
#
loop_
_entity_poly.entity_id
_entity_poly.type
_entity_poly.pdbx_seq_one_letter_code
_entity_poly.pdbx_strand_id
1 'polypeptide(L)'
;MTCIKPFMASLCIIAVTLALLQACYAQNSPQDYVDAHNAARAAVGVGKIMWDSKVANYAQAYANKRKGDCNLIHSGGPYGENLAKGSGSFTGVNAVQLWVKEKADYNYNSNSCAPGKVCGHYTQVVWRDSTRLGCARAEKRMTCTKRISTFPYIFAVTRALLRACHAQNSPQDYVDAHNAARRAVGVGDIEWDDKVAAYAQDYANQRKGDCALQHSGGPYGENLAEGSGDFTGTDAVQLWVNEKGDYDYESNTCAPGKVCGHYTQVVWRNSTRLGCARVQCENNGWYFIICSYDPPGNVIGEKPY
;
A
#
# COMPACT_ATOMS: atom_id res chain seq x y z
N MET A 1 -57.24 -5.55 17.38
CA MET A 1 -57.00 -4.54 16.33
C MET A 1 -56.74 -3.23 17.07
N THR A 2 -55.64 -2.50 16.98
CA THR A 2 -54.49 -2.46 16.07
C THR A 2 -53.38 -1.70 16.79
N CYS A 3 -52.14 -2.06 16.49
CA CYS A 3 -50.90 -1.48 17.00
C CYS A 3 -50.59 -0.15 16.29
N ILE A 4 -50.16 0.89 17.02
CA ILE A 4 -49.48 2.06 16.43
C ILE A 4 -48.09 2.16 17.07
N LYS A 5 -47.07 1.97 16.23
CA LYS A 5 -45.63 2.05 16.55
C LYS A 5 -45.13 3.51 16.47
N PRO A 6 -44.07 3.87 17.22
CA PRO A 6 -43.44 5.18 17.13
C PRO A 6 -42.47 5.24 15.94
N PHE A 7 -42.55 6.29 15.13
CA PHE A 7 -41.80 6.48 13.89
C PHE A 7 -41.07 7.83 13.88
N MET A 8 -40.25 8.14 14.91
CA MET A 8 -39.45 9.38 14.88
C MET A 8 -38.02 9.30 15.44
N ALA A 9 -37.53 8.13 15.89
CA ALA A 9 -36.14 8.00 16.36
C ALA A 9 -35.14 7.54 15.26
N SER A 10 -35.62 7.12 14.08
CA SER A 10 -34.78 6.47 13.06
C SER A 10 -34.13 7.40 12.04
N LEU A 11 -34.50 8.69 11.94
CA LEU A 11 -33.92 9.60 10.94
C LEU A 11 -32.60 10.25 11.38
N CYS A 12 -32.37 10.48 12.68
CA CYS A 12 -31.12 11.11 13.16
C CYS A 12 -29.91 10.16 13.16
N ILE A 13 -30.14 8.84 13.28
CA ILE A 13 -29.08 7.82 13.27
C ILE A 13 -28.53 7.58 11.85
N ILE A 14 -29.35 7.86 10.82
CA ILE A 14 -28.96 7.72 9.40
C ILE A 14 -27.99 8.83 8.95
N ALA A 15 -28.11 10.04 9.52
CA ALA A 15 -27.24 11.16 9.15
C ALA A 15 -25.82 11.04 9.76
N VAL A 16 -25.68 10.46 10.96
CA VAL A 16 -24.38 10.25 11.62
C VAL A 16 -23.65 9.02 11.07
N THR A 17 -24.39 8.03 10.56
CA THR A 17 -23.79 6.86 9.87
C THR A 17 -23.31 7.19 8.45
N LEU A 18 -23.87 8.22 7.79
CA LEU A 18 -23.37 8.72 6.51
C LEU A 18 -22.09 9.57 6.62
N ALA A 19 -21.77 10.08 7.82
CA ALA A 19 -20.61 10.95 8.07
C ALA A 19 -19.37 10.20 8.60
N LEU A 20 -19.46 8.89 8.85
CA LEU A 20 -18.34 8.04 9.30
C LEU A 20 -17.95 6.96 8.27
N LEU A 21 -18.40 7.11 7.02
CA LEU A 21 -18.13 6.20 5.90
C LEU A 21 -16.86 6.55 5.09
N GLN A 22 -15.99 7.41 5.61
CA GLN A 22 -14.74 7.84 4.96
C GLN A 22 -13.55 7.49 5.84
N ALA A 23 -12.75 6.53 5.38
CA ALA A 23 -11.29 6.41 5.56
C ALA A 23 -10.87 4.95 5.52
N CYS A 24 -11.31 4.27 4.48
CA CYS A 24 -10.95 2.91 4.27
C CYS A 24 -10.47 2.83 2.82
N TYR A 25 -9.21 3.19 2.66
CA TYR A 25 -8.67 3.72 1.43
C TYR A 25 -8.02 2.61 0.61
N ALA A 26 -8.81 2.00 -0.26
CA ALA A 26 -8.26 1.32 -1.43
C ALA A 26 -7.49 2.38 -2.23
N GLN A 27 -6.15 2.41 -2.22
CA GLN A 27 -5.22 3.44 -2.77
C GLN A 27 -5.36 3.78 -4.29
N ASN A 28 -6.49 3.43 -4.89
CA ASN A 28 -6.96 3.79 -6.23
C ASN A 28 -8.41 4.31 -6.18
N SER A 29 -8.93 4.72 -5.02
CA SER A 29 -10.26 5.31 -4.93
C SER A 29 -10.21 6.77 -5.42
N PRO A 30 -11.35 7.34 -5.85
CA PRO A 30 -11.46 8.76 -6.15
C PRO A 30 -10.85 9.67 -5.07
N GLN A 31 -11.13 9.35 -3.81
CA GLN A 31 -10.71 10.18 -2.68
C GLN A 31 -9.20 10.06 -2.43
N ASP A 32 -8.58 8.90 -2.64
CA ASP A 32 -7.12 8.74 -2.56
C ASP A 32 -6.37 9.63 -3.53
N TYR A 33 -6.84 9.66 -4.79
CA TYR A 33 -6.26 10.53 -5.79
C TYR A 33 -6.40 12.00 -5.39
N VAL A 34 -7.59 12.41 -4.94
CA VAL A 34 -7.86 13.77 -4.50
C VAL A 34 -6.99 14.16 -3.30
N ASP A 35 -6.86 13.29 -2.30
CA ASP A 35 -6.10 13.54 -1.08
C ASP A 35 -4.60 13.66 -1.39
N ALA A 36 -4.04 12.75 -2.19
CA ALA A 36 -2.64 12.81 -2.60
C ALA A 36 -2.32 14.10 -3.39
N HIS A 37 -3.20 14.50 -4.32
CA HIS A 37 -3.02 15.76 -5.07
C HIS A 37 -3.17 16.98 -4.16
N ASN A 38 -4.18 16.98 -3.28
CA ASN A 38 -4.44 18.11 -2.39
C ASN A 38 -3.36 18.28 -1.32
N ALA A 39 -2.74 17.20 -0.84
CA ALA A 39 -1.57 17.27 0.02
C ALA A 39 -0.41 17.99 -0.68
N ALA A 40 -0.12 17.63 -1.94
CA ALA A 40 0.92 18.27 -2.74
C ALA A 40 0.61 19.75 -3.05
N ARG A 41 -0.65 20.07 -3.37
CA ARG A 41 -1.13 21.44 -3.64
C ARG A 41 -1.07 22.32 -2.39
N ALA A 42 -1.50 21.79 -1.24
CA ALA A 42 -1.46 22.48 0.03
C ALA A 42 -0.02 22.82 0.45
N ALA A 43 0.93 21.89 0.22
CA ALA A 43 2.34 22.10 0.52
C ALA A 43 2.99 23.27 -0.24
N VAL A 44 2.31 23.84 -1.22
CA VAL A 44 2.77 24.99 -2.03
C VAL A 44 1.73 26.10 -2.13
N GLY A 45 0.73 26.11 -1.26
CA GLY A 45 -0.28 27.18 -1.18
C GLY A 45 -1.25 27.24 -2.35
N VAL A 46 -1.43 26.14 -3.10
CA VAL A 46 -2.37 26.04 -4.21
C VAL A 46 -3.73 25.51 -3.71
N GLY A 47 -4.82 26.10 -4.21
CA GLY A 47 -6.19 25.75 -3.82
C GLY A 47 -6.56 24.30 -4.14
N LYS A 48 -7.49 23.72 -3.38
CA LYS A 48 -7.90 22.32 -3.52
C LYS A 48 -8.47 22.01 -4.90
N ILE A 49 -8.15 20.83 -5.42
CA ILE A 49 -8.76 20.23 -6.59
C ILE A 49 -9.90 19.28 -6.16
N MET A 50 -10.95 19.21 -6.96
CA MET A 50 -12.14 18.39 -6.68
C MET A 50 -12.26 17.23 -7.67
N TRP A 51 -12.77 16.09 -7.21
CA TRP A 51 -13.06 14.97 -8.11
C TRP A 51 -14.12 15.35 -9.15
N ASP A 52 -13.92 14.88 -10.39
CA ASP A 52 -14.86 15.00 -11.49
C ASP A 52 -15.04 13.63 -12.17
N SER A 53 -16.23 13.07 -12.04
CA SER A 53 -16.53 11.75 -12.58
C SER A 53 -16.47 11.69 -14.11
N LYS A 54 -16.66 12.80 -14.84
CA LYS A 54 -16.53 12.82 -16.29
C LYS A 54 -15.06 12.69 -16.70
N VAL A 55 -14.18 13.44 -16.04
CA VAL A 55 -12.72 13.34 -16.23
C VAL A 55 -12.22 11.95 -15.84
N ALA A 56 -12.75 11.38 -14.74
CA ALA A 56 -12.36 10.05 -14.28
C ALA A 56 -12.80 8.94 -15.24
N ASN A 57 -14.02 9.03 -15.79
CA ASN A 57 -14.50 8.10 -16.80
C ASN A 57 -13.64 8.17 -18.07
N TYR A 58 -13.22 9.37 -18.48
CA TYR A 58 -12.28 9.55 -19.58
C TYR A 58 -10.94 8.87 -19.29
N ALA A 59 -10.35 9.14 -18.11
CA ALA A 59 -9.10 8.54 -17.67
C ALA A 59 -9.19 7.00 -17.61
N GLN A 60 -10.31 6.45 -17.14
CA GLN A 60 -10.54 5.01 -17.05
C GLN A 60 -10.63 4.36 -18.43
N ALA A 61 -11.35 4.99 -19.37
CA ALA A 61 -11.42 4.51 -20.74
C ALA A 61 -10.03 4.48 -21.39
N TYR A 62 -9.22 5.51 -21.16
CA TYR A 62 -7.87 5.59 -21.71
C TYR A 62 -6.89 4.60 -21.05
N ALA A 63 -6.91 4.46 -19.73
CA ALA A 63 -6.14 3.46 -19.01
C ALA A 63 -6.47 2.04 -19.51
N ASN A 64 -7.75 1.75 -19.73
CA ASN A 64 -8.20 0.47 -20.30
C ASN A 64 -7.72 0.24 -21.74
N LYS A 65 -7.58 1.30 -22.54
CA LYS A 65 -7.00 1.22 -23.90
C LYS A 65 -5.52 0.85 -23.86
N ARG A 66 -4.77 1.34 -22.87
CA ARG A 66 -3.32 1.11 -22.72
C ARG A 66 -2.95 -0.11 -21.87
N LYS A 67 -3.91 -0.77 -21.20
CA LYS A 67 -3.64 -1.95 -20.36
C LYS A 67 -2.94 -3.10 -21.09
N GLY A 68 -3.09 -3.19 -22.41
CA GLY A 68 -2.51 -4.28 -23.22
C GLY A 68 -0.99 -4.16 -23.42
N ASP A 69 -0.52 -2.93 -23.65
CA ASP A 69 0.87 -2.59 -23.99
C ASP A 69 1.61 -1.83 -22.88
N CYS A 70 0.87 -1.22 -21.93
CA CYS A 70 1.38 -0.36 -20.85
C CYS A 70 2.28 0.79 -21.35
N ASN A 71 2.06 1.27 -22.58
CA ASN A 71 2.83 2.37 -23.14
C ASN A 71 2.35 3.71 -22.58
N LEU A 72 3.29 4.55 -22.14
CA LEU A 72 3.02 5.90 -21.61
C LEU A 72 2.90 6.91 -22.74
N ILE A 73 1.85 6.77 -23.54
CA ILE A 73 1.54 7.67 -24.66
C ILE A 73 0.36 8.53 -24.24
N HIS A 74 0.49 9.86 -24.36
CA HIS A 74 -0.60 10.78 -24.04
C HIS A 74 -1.83 10.57 -24.93
N SER A 75 -3.03 10.73 -24.36
CA SER A 75 -4.28 10.49 -25.09
C SER A 75 -4.55 11.47 -26.23
N GLY A 76 -3.94 12.67 -26.19
CA GLY A 76 -4.25 13.77 -27.10
C GLY A 76 -5.65 14.37 -26.86
N GLY A 77 -6.27 14.06 -25.72
CA GLY A 77 -7.61 14.52 -25.37
C GLY A 77 -7.68 15.95 -24.88
N PRO A 78 -8.88 16.38 -24.43
CA PRO A 78 -9.13 17.75 -24.00
C PRO A 78 -8.63 18.07 -22.58
N TYR A 79 -7.99 17.12 -21.88
CA TYR A 79 -7.57 17.25 -20.49
C TYR A 79 -6.05 17.26 -20.36
N GLY A 80 -5.52 18.00 -19.37
CA GLY A 80 -4.14 17.82 -18.91
C GLY A 80 -3.96 16.43 -18.32
N GLU A 81 -2.82 15.78 -18.60
CA GLU A 81 -2.66 14.34 -18.36
C GLU A 81 -1.27 14.01 -17.80
N ASN A 82 -1.25 13.26 -16.70
CA ASN A 82 -0.06 12.56 -16.23
C ASN A 82 -0.25 11.05 -16.37
N LEU A 83 0.80 10.36 -16.81
CA LEU A 83 0.78 8.90 -16.97
C LEU A 83 1.88 8.27 -16.11
N ALA A 84 1.59 7.09 -15.58
CA ALA A 84 2.56 6.30 -14.84
C ALA A 84 2.33 4.81 -15.12
N LYS A 85 3.40 4.04 -15.06
CA LYS A 85 3.34 2.58 -15.06
C LYS A 85 4.23 2.05 -13.94
N GLY A 86 3.80 0.93 -13.38
CA GLY A 86 4.58 0.17 -12.42
C GLY A 86 4.16 -1.29 -12.46
N SER A 87 4.92 -2.13 -11.76
CA SER A 87 4.65 -3.56 -11.61
C SER A 87 4.16 -3.88 -10.21
N GLY A 88 3.59 -5.08 -10.01
CA GLY A 88 3.19 -5.56 -8.69
C GLY A 88 2.08 -4.73 -8.06
N SER A 89 2.31 -4.23 -6.85
CA SER A 89 1.34 -3.49 -6.03
C SER A 89 1.19 -2.00 -6.39
N PHE A 90 1.79 -1.53 -7.50
CA PHE A 90 1.80 -0.12 -7.88
C PHE A 90 0.40 0.54 -7.87
N THR A 91 0.21 1.51 -6.97
CA THR A 91 -1.07 2.18 -6.73
C THR A 91 -1.17 3.53 -7.43
N GLY A 92 -2.39 4.07 -7.48
CA GLY A 92 -2.65 5.43 -7.90
C GLY A 92 -1.93 6.48 -7.06
N VAL A 93 -1.86 6.27 -5.74
CA VAL A 93 -1.12 7.17 -4.84
C VAL A 93 0.39 7.10 -5.10
N ASN A 94 0.95 5.93 -5.40
CA ASN A 94 2.36 5.83 -5.79
C ASN A 94 2.66 6.62 -7.06
N ALA A 95 1.75 6.63 -8.03
CA ALA A 95 1.90 7.46 -9.23
C ALA A 95 1.95 8.95 -8.88
N VAL A 96 1.06 9.44 -8.01
CA VAL A 96 1.06 10.84 -7.57
C VAL A 96 2.35 11.18 -6.82
N GLN A 97 2.82 10.30 -5.94
CA GLN A 97 4.08 10.50 -5.22
C GLN A 97 5.28 10.55 -6.17
N LEU A 98 5.31 9.71 -7.21
CA LEU A 98 6.36 9.76 -8.24
C LEU A 98 6.36 11.10 -8.98
N TRP A 99 5.20 11.61 -9.36
CA TRP A 99 5.08 12.93 -10.00
C TRP A 99 5.50 14.06 -9.06
N VAL A 100 5.13 13.97 -7.78
CA VAL A 100 5.46 15.00 -6.77
C VAL A 100 6.95 15.04 -6.45
N LYS A 101 7.70 13.94 -6.59
CA LYS A 101 9.15 13.91 -6.38
C LYS A 101 9.91 14.91 -7.27
N GLU A 102 9.39 15.24 -8.46
CA GLU A 102 10.02 16.22 -9.35
C GLU A 102 10.04 17.64 -8.75
N LYS A 103 9.29 17.91 -7.67
CA LYS A 103 9.35 19.18 -6.92
C LYS A 103 10.77 19.58 -6.56
N ALA A 104 11.61 18.62 -6.19
CA ALA A 104 12.99 18.88 -5.78
C ALA A 104 13.83 19.51 -6.91
N ASP A 105 13.44 19.29 -8.17
CA ASP A 105 14.11 19.80 -9.36
C ASP A 105 13.42 21.06 -9.93
N TYR A 106 12.31 21.52 -9.35
CA TYR A 106 11.52 22.66 -9.85
C TYR A 106 11.87 23.97 -9.16
N ASN A 107 12.15 25.02 -9.93
CA ASN A 107 12.42 26.36 -9.42
C ASN A 107 11.24 27.31 -9.68
N TYR A 108 10.61 27.76 -8.59
CA TYR A 108 9.46 28.68 -8.64
C TYR A 108 9.81 30.10 -9.10
N ASN A 109 11.05 30.56 -8.89
CA ASN A 109 11.45 31.92 -9.24
C ASN A 109 11.65 32.07 -10.75
N SER A 110 12.24 31.05 -11.38
CA SER A 110 12.50 31.02 -12.82
C SER A 110 11.43 30.28 -13.63
N ASN A 111 10.46 29.65 -12.95
CA ASN A 111 9.43 28.82 -13.56
C ASN A 111 10.03 27.73 -14.48
N SER A 112 11.14 27.13 -14.03
CA SER A 112 11.95 26.21 -14.83
C SER A 112 12.37 24.98 -14.04
N CYS A 113 12.61 23.88 -14.75
CA CYS A 113 13.17 22.67 -14.20
C CYS A 113 14.71 22.73 -14.22
N ALA A 114 15.37 22.03 -13.30
CA ALA A 114 16.82 21.90 -13.31
C ALA A 114 17.33 21.29 -14.63
N PRO A 115 18.55 21.63 -15.10
CA PRO A 115 19.06 21.12 -16.36
C PRO A 115 19.04 19.59 -16.46
N GLY A 116 18.45 19.06 -17.53
CA GLY A 116 18.32 17.62 -17.77
C GLY A 116 17.26 16.90 -16.93
N LYS A 117 16.46 17.63 -16.14
CA LYS A 117 15.36 17.09 -15.35
C LYS A 117 14.01 17.30 -16.03
N VAL A 118 13.02 16.53 -15.58
CA VAL A 118 11.62 16.65 -15.99
C VAL A 118 10.81 17.05 -14.76
N CYS A 119 10.01 18.13 -14.90
CA CYS A 119 9.15 18.64 -13.84
C CYS A 119 7.68 18.76 -14.30
N GLY A 120 7.37 18.27 -15.50
CA GLY A 120 6.06 18.43 -16.12
C GLY A 120 4.94 17.71 -15.37
N HIS A 121 5.26 16.57 -14.74
CA HIS A 121 4.25 15.86 -13.97
C HIS A 121 3.96 16.60 -12.67
N TYR A 122 5.01 17.12 -12.00
CA TYR A 122 4.83 17.91 -10.80
C TYR A 122 4.01 19.17 -11.04
N THR A 123 4.37 19.96 -12.06
CA THR A 123 3.67 21.19 -12.37
C THR A 123 2.20 20.93 -12.72
N GLN A 124 1.89 19.82 -13.38
CA GLN A 124 0.50 19.41 -13.63
C GLN A 124 -0.26 19.07 -12.34
N VAL A 125 0.37 18.40 -11.36
CA VAL A 125 -0.26 18.10 -10.04
C VAL A 125 -0.62 19.39 -9.30
N VAL A 126 0.27 20.38 -9.32
CA VAL A 126 0.09 21.65 -8.59
C VAL A 126 -0.39 22.81 -9.46
N TRP A 127 -0.87 22.56 -10.68
CA TRP A 127 -1.30 23.62 -11.59
C TRP A 127 -2.48 24.39 -11.00
N ARG A 128 -2.31 25.70 -10.80
CA ARG A 128 -3.25 26.53 -10.04
C ARG A 128 -4.67 26.48 -10.60
N ASP A 129 -4.80 26.56 -11.92
CA ASP A 129 -6.10 26.66 -12.60
C ASP A 129 -6.78 25.30 -12.80
N SER A 130 -6.11 24.20 -12.48
CA SER A 130 -6.74 22.88 -12.47
C SER A 130 -7.64 22.74 -11.25
N THR A 131 -8.96 22.73 -11.48
CA THR A 131 -9.99 22.67 -10.42
C THR A 131 -10.77 21.36 -10.39
N ARG A 132 -10.57 20.50 -11.38
CA ARG A 132 -11.24 19.20 -11.55
C ARG A 132 -10.21 18.10 -11.81
N LEU A 133 -10.31 17.01 -11.08
CA LEU A 133 -9.42 15.84 -11.15
C LEU A 133 -10.22 14.59 -11.49
N GLY A 134 -9.70 13.78 -12.41
CA GLY A 134 -10.19 12.43 -12.62
C GLY A 134 -9.02 11.51 -12.90
N CYS A 135 -8.93 10.42 -12.13
CA CYS A 135 -7.84 9.46 -12.23
C CYS A 135 -8.39 8.04 -12.36
N ALA A 136 -7.58 7.15 -12.92
CA ALA A 136 -7.93 5.75 -13.04
C ALA A 136 -6.67 4.88 -13.12
N ARG A 137 -6.80 3.63 -12.69
CA ARG A 137 -5.80 2.58 -12.89
C ARG A 137 -6.41 1.46 -13.72
N ALA A 138 -5.63 0.87 -14.61
CA ALA A 138 -5.95 -0.38 -15.28
C ALA A 138 -4.80 -1.37 -15.11
N GLU A 139 -5.13 -2.63 -14.84
CA GLU A 139 -4.16 -3.70 -14.63
C GLU A 139 -4.30 -4.79 -15.71
N LYS A 140 -3.17 -5.29 -16.20
CA LYS A 140 -3.13 -6.44 -17.11
C LYS A 140 -3.13 -7.72 -16.27
N ARG A 141 -4.32 -8.25 -15.96
CA ARG A 141 -4.42 -9.59 -15.33
C ARG A 141 -4.05 -10.66 -16.36
N MET A 142 -2.95 -11.37 -16.13
CA MET A 142 -2.73 -12.68 -16.75
C MET A 142 -3.75 -13.64 -16.16
N THR A 143 -4.86 -13.86 -16.86
CA THR A 143 -5.85 -14.85 -16.47
C THR A 143 -5.35 -16.23 -16.85
N CYS A 144 -4.97 -17.04 -15.85
CA CYS A 144 -4.88 -18.48 -15.99
C CYS A 144 -6.22 -19.07 -15.54
N THR A 145 -7.24 -18.97 -16.40
CA THR A 145 -8.57 -19.52 -16.10
C THR A 145 -8.58 -21.02 -16.37
N LYS A 146 -8.38 -21.84 -15.33
CA LYS A 146 -9.04 -23.15 -15.32
C LYS A 146 -10.54 -22.90 -15.10
N ARG A 147 -11.34 -23.13 -16.14
CA ARG A 147 -12.81 -23.17 -16.04
C ARG A 147 -13.20 -24.21 -14.98
N ILE A 148 -13.78 -23.78 -13.87
CA ILE A 148 -14.61 -24.66 -13.03
C ILE A 148 -16.02 -24.09 -13.09
N SER A 149 -16.92 -24.91 -13.61
CA SER A 149 -18.35 -24.67 -13.72
C SER A 149 -19.02 -25.13 -12.43
N THR A 150 -19.62 -24.23 -11.65
CA THR A 150 -20.66 -24.60 -10.66
C THR A 150 -21.62 -23.46 -10.33
N PHE A 151 -22.87 -23.65 -10.77
CA PHE A 151 -24.20 -23.44 -10.18
C PHE A 151 -24.53 -22.36 -9.10
N PRO A 152 -25.79 -21.86 -9.07
CA PRO A 152 -26.20 -20.59 -8.45
C PRO A 152 -26.67 -20.75 -7.00
N TYR A 153 -25.86 -20.30 -6.04
CA TYR A 153 -26.27 -20.06 -4.64
C TYR A 153 -25.77 -18.68 -4.20
N ILE A 154 -26.26 -17.64 -4.87
CA ILE A 154 -25.97 -16.24 -4.56
C ILE A 154 -27.10 -15.73 -3.66
N PHE A 155 -26.98 -15.88 -2.35
CA PHE A 155 -27.72 -15.02 -1.40
C PHE A 155 -27.07 -14.89 0.00
N ALA A 156 -25.95 -15.56 0.28
CA ALA A 156 -25.22 -15.41 1.55
C ALA A 156 -24.01 -14.45 1.51
N VAL A 157 -23.65 -13.91 0.33
CA VAL A 157 -22.36 -13.22 0.11
C VAL A 157 -22.38 -11.72 0.47
N THR A 158 -23.54 -11.12 0.72
CA THR A 158 -23.65 -9.67 0.95
C THR A 158 -23.25 -9.19 2.36
N ARG A 159 -23.02 -10.09 3.33
CA ARG A 159 -22.49 -9.72 4.66
C ARG A 159 -20.96 -9.72 4.75
N ALA A 160 -20.25 -10.19 3.73
CA ALA A 160 -18.78 -10.31 3.73
C ALA A 160 -18.04 -9.09 3.15
N LEU A 161 -18.74 -8.16 2.47
CA LEU A 161 -18.13 -7.07 1.72
C LEU A 161 -17.84 -5.78 2.55
N LEU A 162 -18.09 -5.79 3.86
CA LEU A 162 -17.90 -4.63 4.75
C LEU A 162 -16.55 -4.59 5.49
N ARG A 163 -15.57 -5.46 5.18
CA ARG A 163 -14.26 -5.47 5.86
C ARG A 163 -13.09 -4.91 5.04
N ALA A 164 -13.26 -4.65 3.75
CA ALA A 164 -12.15 -4.61 2.80
C ALA A 164 -11.34 -3.31 2.77
N CYS A 165 -11.56 -2.38 3.68
CA CYS A 165 -11.02 -1.05 3.49
C CYS A 165 -10.26 -0.51 4.73
N HIS A 166 -10.29 -1.21 5.86
CA HIS A 166 -9.57 -0.82 7.09
C HIS A 166 -8.15 -1.42 7.21
N ALA A 167 -7.58 -1.96 6.12
CA ALA A 167 -6.55 -2.98 6.18
C ALA A 167 -5.35 -2.66 5.25
N GLN A 168 -4.33 -1.94 5.73
CA GLN A 168 -2.92 -2.10 5.29
C GLN A 168 -2.04 -2.57 6.47
N ASN A 169 -2.69 -2.94 7.57
CA ASN A 169 -2.11 -3.42 8.82
C ASN A 169 -2.90 -4.64 9.35
N SER A 170 -3.78 -5.21 8.52
CA SER A 170 -4.49 -6.44 8.87
C SER A 170 -3.56 -7.65 8.70
N PRO A 171 -3.87 -8.78 9.35
CA PRO A 171 -3.18 -10.05 9.13
C PRO A 171 -2.93 -10.37 7.65
N GLN A 172 -3.95 -10.18 6.81
CA GLN A 172 -3.88 -10.54 5.40
C GLN A 172 -2.93 -9.63 4.61
N ASP A 173 -2.79 -8.36 4.99
CA ASP A 173 -1.92 -7.43 4.27
C ASP A 173 -0.44 -7.81 4.42
N TYR A 174 -0.05 -8.20 5.63
CA TYR A 174 1.28 -8.74 5.89
C TYR A 174 1.47 -10.03 5.08
N VAL A 175 0.55 -10.99 5.19
CA VAL A 175 0.63 -12.28 4.49
C VAL A 175 0.73 -12.10 2.97
N ASP A 176 -0.11 -11.26 2.37
CA ASP A 176 -0.14 -11.04 0.93
C ASP A 176 1.16 -10.40 0.43
N ALA A 177 1.70 -9.42 1.17
CA ALA A 177 2.98 -8.78 0.84
C ALA A 177 4.16 -9.79 0.91
N HIS A 178 4.18 -10.65 1.93
CA HIS A 178 5.19 -11.71 2.05
C HIS A 178 5.04 -12.74 0.92
N ASN A 179 3.82 -13.21 0.66
CA ASN A 179 3.55 -14.23 -0.36
C ASN A 179 3.82 -13.71 -1.77
N ALA A 180 3.66 -12.42 -2.04
CA ALA A 180 4.11 -11.82 -3.29
C ALA A 180 5.64 -11.97 -3.48
N ALA A 181 6.43 -11.70 -2.44
CA ALA A 181 7.89 -11.86 -2.48
C ALA A 181 8.32 -13.33 -2.57
N ARG A 182 7.70 -14.21 -1.78
CA ARG A 182 7.97 -15.66 -1.76
C ARG A 182 7.69 -16.32 -3.11
N ARG A 183 6.54 -16.04 -3.70
CA ARG A 183 6.18 -16.55 -5.04
C ARG A 183 7.13 -16.06 -6.13
N ALA A 184 7.65 -14.83 -6.01
CA ALA A 184 8.61 -14.28 -6.98
C ALA A 184 9.96 -15.04 -6.99
N VAL A 185 10.24 -15.87 -5.99
CA VAL A 185 11.44 -16.73 -5.91
C VAL A 185 11.09 -18.22 -5.81
N GLY A 186 9.84 -18.60 -6.11
CA GLY A 186 9.42 -20.01 -6.10
C GLY A 186 9.31 -20.64 -4.71
N VAL A 187 9.18 -19.82 -3.66
CA VAL A 187 8.94 -20.29 -2.28
C VAL A 187 7.43 -20.38 -2.03
N GLY A 188 7.01 -21.44 -1.32
CA GLY A 188 5.61 -21.65 -0.96
C GLY A 188 5.07 -20.58 -0.02
N ASP A 189 3.76 -20.39 -0.03
CA ASP A 189 3.10 -19.35 0.77
C ASP A 189 3.31 -19.56 2.28
N ILE A 190 3.39 -18.46 3.02
CA ILE A 190 3.35 -18.39 4.48
C ILE A 190 1.91 -18.10 4.92
N GLU A 191 1.52 -18.63 6.08
CA GLU A 191 0.18 -18.48 6.65
C GLU A 191 0.21 -17.65 7.92
N TRP A 192 -0.88 -16.93 8.22
CA TRP A 192 -1.01 -16.20 9.48
C TRP A 192 -1.22 -17.17 10.66
N ASP A 193 -0.53 -16.94 11.78
CA ASP A 193 -0.73 -17.67 13.02
C ASP A 193 -1.00 -16.69 14.17
N ASP A 194 -2.17 -16.82 14.80
CA ASP A 194 -2.61 -15.91 15.86
C ASP A 194 -1.74 -15.98 17.12
N LYS A 195 -1.06 -17.10 17.40
CA LYS A 195 -0.15 -17.21 18.54
C LYS A 195 1.15 -16.47 18.27
N VAL A 196 1.68 -16.60 17.05
CA VAL A 196 2.87 -15.85 16.61
C VAL A 196 2.55 -14.35 16.58
N ALA A 197 1.33 -13.97 16.15
CA ALA A 197 0.90 -12.58 16.12
C ALA A 197 0.70 -11.98 17.52
N ALA A 198 0.15 -12.75 18.46
CA ALA A 198 0.05 -12.33 19.86
C ALA A 198 1.42 -12.04 20.46
N TYR A 199 2.41 -12.91 20.18
CA TYR A 199 3.79 -12.67 20.60
C TYR A 199 4.36 -11.36 20.02
N ALA A 200 4.21 -11.17 18.70
CA ALA A 200 4.65 -9.95 18.03
C ALA A 200 3.98 -8.69 18.63
N GLN A 201 2.69 -8.77 18.95
CA GLN A 201 1.93 -7.67 19.56
C GLN A 201 2.40 -7.35 20.99
N ASP A 202 2.65 -8.37 21.81
CA ASP A 202 3.17 -8.21 23.17
C ASP A 202 4.55 -7.57 23.16
N TYR A 203 5.41 -7.96 22.20
CA TYR A 203 6.72 -7.35 22.06
C TYR A 203 6.65 -5.91 21.54
N ALA A 204 5.84 -5.65 20.52
CA ALA A 204 5.62 -4.29 20.01
C ALA A 204 5.17 -3.34 21.12
N ASN A 205 4.24 -3.77 21.97
CA ASN A 205 3.76 -2.99 23.11
C ASN A 205 4.89 -2.64 24.10
N GLN A 206 5.87 -3.53 24.31
CA GLN A 206 7.03 -3.25 25.16
C GLN A 206 7.96 -2.19 24.56
N ARG A 207 8.04 -2.11 23.22
CA ARG A 207 8.87 -1.11 22.50
C ARG A 207 8.19 0.22 22.30
N LYS A 208 6.90 0.34 22.61
CA LYS A 208 6.12 1.57 22.36
C LYS A 208 6.73 2.83 22.98
N GLY A 209 7.45 2.71 24.10
CA GLY A 209 8.08 3.84 24.79
C GLY A 209 9.31 4.42 24.08
N ASP A 210 10.12 3.59 23.40
CA ASP A 210 11.40 3.99 22.81
C ASP A 210 11.51 3.75 21.29
N CYS A 211 10.72 2.81 20.79
CA CYS A 211 10.72 2.28 19.43
C CYS A 211 12.07 1.81 18.89
N ALA A 212 13.00 1.46 19.78
CA ALA A 212 14.29 1.00 19.32
C ALA A 212 14.19 -0.37 18.63
N LEU A 213 14.83 -0.48 17.46
CA LEU A 213 14.90 -1.68 16.64
C LEU A 213 15.85 -2.71 17.26
N GLN A 214 15.44 -3.30 18.37
CA GLN A 214 16.16 -4.39 19.02
C GLN A 214 15.27 -5.63 19.05
N HIS A 215 15.86 -6.78 18.72
CA HIS A 215 15.21 -8.08 18.69
C HIS A 215 14.80 -8.55 20.09
N SER A 216 13.74 -9.33 20.16
CA SER A 216 13.17 -9.82 21.43
C SER A 216 14.03 -10.89 22.10
N GLY A 217 14.86 -11.59 21.32
CA GLY A 217 15.55 -12.80 21.78
C GLY A 217 14.62 -14.00 22.01
N GLY A 218 13.39 -13.92 21.48
CA GLY A 218 12.38 -14.97 21.56
C GLY A 218 12.64 -16.20 20.69
N PRO A 219 11.68 -17.15 20.68
CA PRO A 219 11.82 -18.41 19.94
C PRO A 219 11.57 -18.27 18.42
N TYR A 220 11.12 -17.11 17.95
CA TYR A 220 10.72 -16.88 16.56
C TYR A 220 11.81 -16.11 15.79
N GLY A 221 11.83 -16.27 14.46
CA GLY A 221 12.56 -15.35 13.59
C GLY A 221 11.89 -13.98 13.63
N GLU A 222 12.61 -12.90 13.34
CA GLU A 222 12.07 -11.55 13.49
C GLU A 222 12.58 -10.58 12.42
N ASN A 223 11.67 -9.75 11.94
CA ASN A 223 12.02 -8.50 11.28
C ASN A 223 11.39 -7.32 12.03
N LEU A 224 12.15 -6.23 12.15
CA LEU A 224 11.73 -4.99 12.80
C LEU A 224 11.80 -3.83 11.81
N ALA A 225 10.90 -2.87 11.95
CA ALA A 225 10.93 -1.63 11.18
C ALA A 225 10.35 -0.49 12.01
N GLU A 226 10.85 0.73 11.76
CA GLU A 226 10.26 1.96 12.25
C GLU A 226 10.05 2.93 11.09
N GLY A 227 9.04 3.79 11.19
CA GLY A 227 8.81 4.83 10.20
C GLY A 227 7.84 5.90 10.67
N SER A 228 7.99 7.11 10.12
CA SER A 228 7.15 8.25 10.44
C SER A 228 5.92 8.35 9.53
N GLY A 229 5.02 9.31 9.80
CA GLY A 229 3.78 9.47 9.04
C GLY A 229 2.85 8.28 9.25
N ASP A 230 2.20 7.80 8.19
CA ASP A 230 1.25 6.68 8.26
C ASP A 230 1.89 5.28 8.09
N PHE A 231 3.20 5.15 8.29
CA PHE A 231 4.01 3.95 7.99
C PHE A 231 3.30 2.62 8.30
N THR A 232 2.94 1.89 7.24
CA THR A 232 2.05 0.72 7.30
C THR A 232 2.80 -0.60 7.40
N GLY A 233 2.08 -1.66 7.76
CA GLY A 233 2.56 -3.04 7.69
C GLY A 233 3.10 -3.41 6.31
N THR A 234 2.38 -3.02 5.26
CA THR A 234 2.83 -3.24 3.87
C THR A 234 4.09 -2.45 3.52
N ASP A 235 4.27 -1.23 4.07
CA ASP A 235 5.49 -0.45 3.86
C ASP A 235 6.70 -1.13 4.51
N ALA A 236 6.53 -1.68 5.72
CA ALA A 236 7.59 -2.44 6.39
C ALA A 236 8.00 -3.69 5.61
N VAL A 237 7.04 -4.47 5.10
CA VAL A 237 7.35 -5.64 4.28
C VAL A 237 8.05 -5.23 2.98
N GLN A 238 7.61 -4.15 2.33
CA GLN A 238 8.28 -3.66 1.13
C GLN A 238 9.70 -3.16 1.41
N LEU A 239 9.93 -2.49 2.54
CA LEU A 239 11.25 -2.07 3.00
C LEU A 239 12.19 -3.27 3.10
N TRP A 240 11.76 -4.35 3.74
CA TRP A 240 12.53 -5.58 3.86
C TRP A 240 12.73 -6.28 2.51
N VAL A 241 11.71 -6.33 1.66
CA VAL A 241 11.80 -6.95 0.33
C VAL A 241 12.77 -6.21 -0.60
N ASN A 242 12.91 -4.89 -0.45
CA ASN A 242 13.83 -4.09 -1.25
C ASN A 242 15.31 -4.47 -1.05
N GLU A 243 15.66 -5.10 0.09
CA GLU A 243 17.02 -5.61 0.31
C GLU A 243 17.40 -6.75 -0.65
N LYS A 244 16.44 -7.30 -1.42
CA LYS A 244 16.72 -8.23 -2.51
C LYS A 244 17.80 -7.71 -3.47
N GLY A 245 17.84 -6.40 -3.72
CA GLY A 245 18.85 -5.79 -4.59
C GLY A 245 20.28 -5.88 -4.03
N ASP A 246 20.41 -6.07 -2.72
CA ASP A 246 21.68 -6.18 -2.01
C ASP A 246 22.05 -7.63 -1.68
N TYR A 247 21.19 -8.62 -1.96
CA TYR A 247 21.44 -10.04 -1.68
C TYR A 247 21.91 -10.80 -2.93
N ASP A 248 23.03 -11.51 -2.81
CA ASP A 248 23.50 -12.46 -3.81
C ASP A 248 23.19 -13.89 -3.36
N TYR A 249 22.30 -14.54 -4.11
CA TYR A 249 21.86 -15.91 -3.84
C TYR A 249 22.94 -16.96 -4.10
N GLU A 250 23.84 -16.75 -5.08
CA GLU A 250 24.86 -17.74 -5.42
C GLU A 250 25.87 -17.89 -4.28
N SER A 251 26.40 -16.75 -3.83
CA SER A 251 27.34 -16.68 -2.70
C SER A 251 26.66 -16.78 -1.33
N ASN A 252 25.34 -16.62 -1.26
CA ASN A 252 24.58 -16.51 0.00
C ASN A 252 25.10 -15.38 0.90
N THR A 253 25.39 -14.22 0.31
CA THR A 253 25.94 -13.06 1.04
C THR A 253 25.20 -11.77 0.71
N CYS A 254 25.26 -10.80 1.62
CA CYS A 254 24.84 -9.43 1.33
C CYS A 254 26.01 -8.65 0.73
N ALA A 255 25.70 -7.67 -0.11
CA ALA A 255 26.69 -6.72 -0.61
C ALA A 255 27.44 -6.03 0.55
N PRO A 256 28.73 -5.69 0.38
CA PRO A 256 29.54 -5.11 1.45
C PRO A 256 28.90 -3.85 2.05
N GLY A 257 28.74 -3.85 3.38
CA GLY A 257 28.12 -2.73 4.12
C GLY A 257 26.60 -2.61 3.97
N LYS A 258 25.94 -3.60 3.38
CA LYS A 258 24.48 -3.67 3.24
C LYS A 258 23.86 -4.67 4.20
N VAL A 259 22.55 -4.55 4.38
CA VAL A 259 21.72 -5.48 5.15
C VAL A 259 20.80 -6.20 4.17
N CYS A 260 20.72 -7.51 4.30
CA CYS A 260 19.79 -8.33 3.54
C CYS A 260 19.06 -9.40 4.38
N GLY A 261 19.32 -9.39 5.69
CA GLY A 261 18.75 -10.35 6.63
C GLY A 261 17.22 -10.27 6.72
N HIS A 262 16.63 -9.08 6.48
CA HIS A 262 15.19 -8.96 6.50
C HIS A 262 14.57 -9.58 5.26
N TYR A 263 15.17 -9.35 4.08
CA TYR A 263 14.75 -10.03 2.84
C TYR A 263 14.84 -11.55 2.98
N THR A 264 15.99 -12.08 3.41
CA THR A 264 16.18 -13.54 3.53
C THR A 264 15.18 -14.16 4.49
N GLN A 265 14.79 -13.47 5.57
CA GLN A 265 13.74 -13.93 6.47
C GLN A 265 12.35 -13.91 5.82
N VAL A 266 11.98 -12.86 5.06
CA VAL A 266 10.69 -12.77 4.35
C VAL A 266 10.51 -13.97 3.40
N VAL A 267 11.57 -14.33 2.68
CA VAL A 267 11.55 -15.43 1.70
C VAL A 267 12.09 -16.76 2.24
N TRP A 268 12.24 -16.91 3.56
CA TRP A 268 12.77 -18.13 4.15
C TRP A 268 11.81 -19.31 3.98
N ARG A 269 12.23 -20.33 3.23
CA ARG A 269 11.37 -21.46 2.83
C ARG A 269 10.78 -22.20 4.02
N ASN A 270 11.56 -22.39 5.08
CA ASN A 270 11.13 -23.17 6.23
C ASN A 270 10.21 -22.40 7.18
N SER A 271 10.12 -21.07 7.08
CA SER A 271 9.15 -20.28 7.85
C SER A 271 7.77 -20.42 7.19
N THR A 272 6.84 -21.06 7.90
CA THR A 272 5.49 -21.38 7.39
C THR A 272 4.39 -20.61 8.10
N ARG A 273 4.67 -20.05 9.28
CA ARG A 273 3.74 -19.26 10.09
C ARG A 273 4.30 -17.85 10.31
N LEU A 274 3.42 -16.86 10.16
CA LEU A 274 3.71 -15.44 10.28
C LEU A 274 2.77 -14.81 11.31
N GLY A 275 3.30 -13.93 12.14
CA GLY A 275 2.49 -13.05 12.97
C GLY A 275 3.14 -11.69 13.11
N CYS A 276 2.39 -10.62 12.89
CA CYS A 276 2.93 -9.27 12.89
C CYS A 276 2.12 -8.32 13.78
N ALA A 277 2.75 -7.23 14.19
CA ALA A 277 2.12 -6.17 14.95
C ALA A 277 2.66 -4.79 14.56
N ARG A 278 1.81 -3.78 14.76
CA ARG A 278 2.15 -2.36 14.60
C ARG A 278 1.69 -1.59 15.82
N VAL A 279 2.57 -0.74 16.36
CA VAL A 279 2.23 0.20 17.45
C VAL A 279 2.73 1.59 17.11
N GLN A 280 2.05 2.63 17.63
CA GLN A 280 2.53 4.00 17.54
C GLN A 280 3.40 4.32 18.75
N CYS A 281 4.60 4.81 18.48
CA CYS A 281 5.63 5.20 19.43
C CYS A 281 5.25 6.44 20.23
N GLU A 282 5.50 6.42 21.53
CA GLU A 282 5.18 7.54 22.43
C GLU A 282 6.26 8.64 22.40
N ASN A 283 7.51 8.30 22.10
CA ASN A 283 8.64 9.24 22.11
C ASN A 283 8.67 10.19 20.91
N ASN A 284 8.26 9.74 19.72
CA ASN A 284 8.40 10.49 18.46
C ASN A 284 7.16 10.42 17.55
N GLY A 285 6.11 9.69 17.95
CA GLY A 285 4.89 9.52 17.15
C GLY A 285 5.03 8.63 15.92
N TRP A 286 6.19 8.00 15.71
CA TRP A 286 6.46 7.06 14.62
C TRP A 286 5.69 5.76 14.84
N TYR A 287 5.74 4.85 13.88
CA TYR A 287 5.21 3.50 14.01
C TYR A 287 6.35 2.49 14.09
N PHE A 288 6.27 1.60 15.08
CA PHE A 288 7.11 0.42 15.21
C PHE A 288 6.35 -0.80 14.72
N ILE A 289 7.00 -1.62 13.91
CA ILE A 289 6.44 -2.82 13.30
C ILE A 289 7.39 -3.99 13.56
N ILE A 290 6.82 -5.11 13.98
CA ILE A 290 7.50 -6.40 14.10
C ILE A 290 6.71 -7.46 13.33
N CYS A 291 7.42 -8.33 12.62
CA CYS A 291 6.90 -9.60 12.13
C CYS A 291 7.75 -10.73 12.69
N SER A 292 7.08 -11.71 13.29
CA SER A 292 7.65 -12.93 13.84
C SER A 292 7.35 -14.13 12.93
N TYR A 293 8.34 -15.01 12.77
CA TYR A 293 8.34 -16.13 11.82
C TYR A 293 8.58 -17.46 12.53
N ASP A 294 7.77 -18.47 12.22
CA ASP A 294 7.85 -19.79 12.84
C ASP A 294 7.75 -20.92 11.79
N PRO A 295 8.73 -21.84 11.70
CA PRO A 295 10.05 -21.81 12.34
C PRO A 295 10.90 -20.57 12.02
N PRO A 296 11.88 -20.21 12.89
CA PRO A 296 12.81 -19.11 12.63
C PRO A 296 13.64 -19.34 11.37
N GLY A 297 13.93 -18.26 10.65
CA GLY A 297 14.81 -18.28 9.48
C GLY A 297 16.23 -17.80 9.78
N ASN A 298 16.95 -17.45 8.72
CA ASN A 298 18.32 -16.94 8.79
C ASN A 298 19.31 -17.86 9.53
N VAL A 299 19.15 -19.17 9.36
CA VAL A 299 20.08 -20.17 9.90
C VAL A 299 21.43 -20.03 9.20
N ILE A 300 22.50 -19.87 9.99
CA ILE A 300 23.86 -19.68 9.46
C ILE A 300 24.25 -20.87 8.57
N GLY A 301 24.65 -20.57 7.34
CA GLY A 301 25.09 -21.58 6.36
C GLY A 301 23.97 -22.16 5.50
N GLU A 302 22.70 -21.86 5.78
CA GLU A 302 21.57 -22.28 4.96
C GLU A 302 21.16 -21.17 3.97
N LYS A 303 20.65 -21.57 2.81
CA LYS A 303 20.04 -20.65 1.84
C LYS A 303 18.55 -20.45 2.16
N PRO A 304 18.02 -19.23 1.95
CA PRO A 304 16.62 -18.94 2.22
C PRO A 304 15.65 -19.68 1.30
N TYR A 305 16.07 -20.05 0.08
CA TYR A 305 15.29 -20.79 -0.91
C TYR A 305 16.18 -21.57 -1.86
#